data_AF-A0A6A5RCV1-F1
#
_entry.id   AF-A0A6A5RCV1-F1
#
_cell.length_a   1.000
_cell.length_b   1.000
_cell.length_c   1.000
_cell.angle_alpha   90.00
_cell.angle_beta   90.00
_cell.angle_gamma   90.00
#
_symmetry.space_group_name_H-M   'P 1'
#
loop_
_entity.id
_entity.type
_entity.pdbx_description
1 polymer ?
#
loop_
_entity_poly.entity_id
_entity_poly.type
_entity_poly.pdbx_seq_one_letter_code
_entity_poly.pdbx_strand_id
1 'polypeptide(L)'
;MADPLNTTTEPQAEASSSSKAPEACAKCGKTDASFKLCNKCHTTSYCGKDCQKAHFKTHKRMCASLAQEHVKNNEPRMASRSVSKTTDRNTGFKKWEFDT
;
A
#
# COMPACT_ATOMS: atom_id res chain seq x y z
N MET A 1 -32.45 -27.60 -44.90
CA MET A 1 -33.07 -27.92 -43.61
C MET A 1 -32.02 -27.67 -42.53
N ALA A 2 -32.35 -26.78 -41.59
CA ALA A 2 -31.69 -26.47 -40.32
C ALA A 2 -30.20 -26.07 -40.29
N ASP A 3 -29.96 -24.76 -40.23
CA ASP A 3 -29.04 -24.15 -39.28
C ASP A 3 -29.23 -24.73 -37.86
N PRO A 4 -28.13 -24.90 -37.11
CA PRO A 4 -28.13 -24.31 -35.79
C PRO A 4 -27.02 -23.27 -35.62
N LEU A 5 -27.47 -22.02 -35.48
CA LEU A 5 -26.82 -20.91 -34.80
C LEU A 5 -26.25 -21.37 -33.45
N ASN A 6 -24.92 -21.34 -33.29
CA ASN A 6 -24.33 -21.07 -31.99
C ASN A 6 -23.31 -19.94 -32.11
N THR A 7 -23.87 -18.74 -32.08
CA THR A 7 -23.16 -17.52 -31.70
C THR A 7 -22.79 -17.63 -30.22
N THR A 8 -21.50 -17.77 -29.91
CA THR A 8 -20.82 -16.81 -29.05
C THR A 8 -19.31 -17.01 -29.18
N THR A 9 -18.75 -16.28 -30.14
CA THR A 9 -17.37 -15.83 -30.07
C THR A 9 -17.37 -14.75 -29.00
N GLU A 10 -16.98 -15.10 -27.78
CA GLU A 10 -16.47 -14.15 -26.80
C GLU A 10 -15.02 -14.51 -26.46
N PRO A 11 -14.04 -13.95 -27.20
CA PRO A 11 -12.71 -13.77 -26.70
C PRO A 11 -12.68 -12.49 -25.88
N GLN A 12 -12.84 -12.62 -24.56
CA GLN A 12 -12.36 -11.59 -23.64
C GLN A 12 -11.14 -12.13 -22.88
N ALA A 13 -10.01 -12.07 -23.60
CA ALA A 13 -8.86 -11.40 -23.03
C ALA A 13 -9.37 -10.04 -22.47
N GLU A 14 -9.00 -9.58 -21.29
CA GLU A 14 -7.62 -9.39 -20.91
C GLU A 14 -7.47 -9.43 -19.39
N ALA A 15 -6.76 -10.44 -18.89
CA ALA A 15 -5.95 -10.28 -17.69
C ALA A 15 -4.77 -9.37 -18.05
N SER A 16 -5.07 -8.11 -18.39
CA SER A 16 -4.09 -7.05 -18.60
C SER A 16 -3.56 -6.64 -17.23
N SER A 17 -2.55 -7.38 -16.80
CA SER A 17 -1.63 -7.04 -15.72
C SER A 17 -0.91 -5.75 -16.12
N SER A 18 -1.51 -4.60 -15.85
CA SER A 18 -0.91 -3.29 -16.10
C SER A 18 -1.16 -2.41 -14.89
N SER A 19 -0.08 -2.09 -14.20
CA SER A 19 0.00 -1.25 -13.01
C SER A 19 -0.49 0.17 -13.29
N LYS A 20 -1.79 0.35 -13.49
CA LYS A 20 -2.40 1.67 -13.53
C LYS A 20 -2.38 2.23 -12.12
N ALA A 21 -1.62 3.29 -11.93
CA ALA A 21 -1.72 4.11 -10.73
C ALA A 21 -3.21 4.44 -10.48
N PRO A 22 -3.69 4.38 -9.24
CA PRO A 22 -5.11 4.54 -8.97
C PRO A 22 -5.55 6.00 -9.20
N GLU A 23 -6.11 6.26 -10.38
CA GLU A 23 -6.54 7.58 -10.88
C GLU A 23 -7.87 8.08 -10.27
N ALA A 24 -8.52 7.26 -9.45
CA ALA A 24 -9.82 7.57 -8.85
C ALA A 24 -9.89 7.15 -7.40
N CYS A 25 -10.66 7.89 -6.60
CA CYS A 25 -10.91 7.50 -5.21
C CYS A 25 -11.78 6.23 -5.13
N ALA A 26 -11.28 5.21 -4.43
CA ALA A 26 -11.99 3.94 -4.26
C ALA A 26 -13.33 4.04 -3.48
N LYS A 27 -13.58 5.15 -2.77
CA LYS A 27 -14.88 5.39 -2.13
C LYS A 27 -15.82 6.18 -3.04
N CYS A 28 -15.40 7.39 -3.44
CA CYS A 28 -16.30 8.37 -4.06
C CYS A 28 -16.17 8.45 -5.59
N GLY A 29 -15.22 7.73 -6.20
CA GLY A 29 -15.04 7.68 -7.65
C GLY A 29 -14.50 8.96 -8.29
N LYS A 30 -14.25 10.02 -7.50
CA LYS A 30 -13.69 11.28 -7.98
C LYS A 30 -12.31 11.06 -8.60
N THR A 31 -12.02 11.78 -9.68
CA THR A 31 -10.75 11.79 -10.42
C THR A 31 -10.08 13.18 -10.39
N ASP A 32 -10.80 14.20 -9.91
CA ASP A 32 -10.46 15.62 -9.88
C ASP A 32 -9.59 16.06 -8.69
N ALA A 33 -9.14 15.13 -7.84
CA ALA A 33 -8.49 15.44 -6.57
C ALA A 33 -7.10 14.81 -6.44
N SER A 34 -6.24 15.38 -5.60
CA SER A 34 -4.98 14.72 -5.23
C SER A 34 -5.26 13.49 -4.38
N PHE A 35 -5.08 12.30 -4.95
CA PHE A 35 -5.30 11.04 -4.25
C PHE A 35 -4.08 10.66 -3.41
N LYS A 36 -4.34 10.21 -2.20
CA LYS A 36 -3.34 9.62 -1.31
C LYS A 36 -3.55 8.11 -1.25
N LEU A 37 -2.47 7.36 -1.42
CA LEU A 37 -2.52 5.92 -1.29
C LEU A 37 -2.64 5.54 0.19
N CYS A 38 -3.19 4.35 0.45
CA CYS A 38 -3.28 3.81 1.80
C CYS A 38 -1.89 3.61 2.40
N ASN A 39 -1.54 4.30 3.49
CA ASN A 39 -0.22 4.22 4.15
C ASN A 39 0.25 2.80 4.56
N LYS A 40 -0.64 1.80 4.54
CA LYS A 40 -0.31 0.41 4.92
C LYS A 40 0.09 -0.44 3.72
N CYS A 41 -0.73 -0.42 2.67
CA CYS A 41 -0.55 -1.29 1.52
C CYS A 41 -0.13 -0.55 0.24
N HIS A 42 -0.27 0.77 0.20
CA HIS A 42 -0.04 1.61 -0.97
C HIS A 42 -0.68 1.11 -2.28
N THR A 43 -1.80 0.38 -2.19
CA THR A 43 -2.49 -0.16 -3.37
C THR A 43 -3.73 0.65 -3.74
N THR A 44 -4.52 1.05 -2.74
CA THR A 44 -5.79 1.75 -2.95
C THR A 44 -5.61 3.25 -2.68
N SER A 45 -6.17 4.11 -3.53
CA SER A 45 -6.11 5.57 -3.36
C SER A 45 -7.43 6.20 -2.94
N TYR A 46 -7.30 7.30 -2.21
CA TYR A 46 -8.41 8.04 -1.64
C TYR A 46 -8.19 9.55 -1.78
N CYS A 47 -9.25 10.30 -2.06
CA CYS A 47 -9.17 11.77 -2.11
C CYS A 47 -9.02 12.41 -0.72
N GLY A 48 -9.21 11.63 0.35
CA GLY A 48 -9.10 12.13 1.73
C GLY A 48 -9.23 11.03 2.78
N LYS A 49 -8.91 11.39 4.03
CA LYS A 49 -8.98 10.47 5.18
C LYS A 49 -10.40 9.99 5.48
N ASP A 50 -11.40 10.83 5.19
CA ASP A 50 -12.81 10.47 5.37
C ASP A 50 -13.21 9.29 4.47
N CYS A 51 -12.92 9.40 3.17
CA CYS A 51 -13.15 8.32 2.20
C CYS A 51 -12.37 7.05 2.53
N GLN A 52 -11.13 7.17 3.02
CA GLN A 52 -10.36 6.03 3.50
C GLN A 52 -11.03 5.35 4.69
N LYS A 53 -11.50 6.11 5.69
CA LYS A 53 -12.12 5.58 6.92
C LYS A 53 -13.48 4.94 6.62
N ALA A 54 -14.27 5.53 5.72
CA ALA A 54 -15.52 4.97 5.24
C ALA A 54 -15.30 3.63 4.51
N HIS A 55 -14.28 3.54 3.66
CA HIS A 55 -13.94 2.30 2.95
C HIS A 55 -13.15 1.29 3.81
N PHE A 56 -12.64 1.69 4.97
CA PHE A 56 -11.73 0.87 5.78
C PHE A 56 -12.35 -0.48 6.23
N LYS A 57 -13.66 -0.54 6.49
CA LYS A 57 -14.33 -1.77 6.94
C LYS A 57 -14.22 -2.89 5.92
N THR A 58 -14.42 -2.59 4.63
CA THR A 58 -14.29 -3.54 3.53
C THR A 58 -12.82 -3.72 3.13
N HIS A 59 -12.06 -2.63 3.10
CA HIS A 59 -10.65 -2.64 2.72
C HIS A 59 -9.76 -3.43 3.70
N LYS A 60 -10.04 -3.43 5.02
CA LYS A 60 -9.15 -4.00 6.05
C LYS A 60 -8.70 -5.43 5.76
N ARG A 61 -9.61 -6.27 5.24
CA ARG A 61 -9.32 -7.68 4.92
C ARG A 61 -8.26 -7.79 3.82
N MET A 62 -8.40 -7.02 2.74
CA MET A 62 -7.44 -7.03 1.64
C MET A 62 -6.19 -6.20 1.96
N CYS A 63 -6.33 -5.14 2.75
CA CYS A 63 -5.25 -4.25 3.16
C CYS A 63 -4.11 -5.03 3.84
N ALA A 64 -4.43 -6.04 4.65
CA ALA A 64 -3.42 -6.87 5.30
C ALA A 64 -2.57 -7.65 4.29
N SER A 65 -3.20 -8.37 3.35
CA SER A 65 -2.50 -9.12 2.31
C SER A 65 -1.69 -8.21 1.38
N LEU A 66 -2.28 -7.10 0.95
CA LEU A 66 -1.61 -6.13 0.09
C LEU A 66 -0.44 -5.42 0.79
N ALA A 67 -0.54 -5.19 2.11
CA ALA A 67 0.57 -4.64 2.89
C ALA A 67 1.74 -5.63 2.98
N GLN A 68 1.47 -6.92 3.17
CA GLN A 68 2.52 -7.95 3.13
C GLN A 68 3.20 -8.00 1.77
N GLU A 69 2.42 -7.96 0.69
CA GLU A 69 2.96 -7.92 -0.67
C GLU A 69 3.78 -6.66 -0.92
N HIS A 70 3.30 -5.49 -0.46
CA HIS A 70 4.05 -4.25 -0.56
C HIS A 70 5.40 -4.34 0.17
N VAL A 71 5.45 -4.92 1.37
CA VAL A 71 6.72 -5.11 2.12
C VAL A 71 7.66 -6.08 1.40
N LYS A 72 7.11 -7.15 0.80
CA LYS A 72 7.90 -8.12 0.02
C LYS A 72 8.52 -7.48 -1.22
N ASN A 73 7.74 -6.67 -1.93
CA ASN A 73 8.18 -6.03 -3.18
C ASN A 73 9.08 -4.83 -2.92
N ASN A 74 8.81 -4.06 -1.86
CA ASN A 74 9.60 -2.90 -1.46
C ASN A 74 10.52 -3.29 -0.33
N GLU A 75 11.38 -4.31 -0.56
CA GLU A 75 12.30 -4.85 0.45
C GLU A 75 12.87 -3.67 1.25
N PRO A 76 12.49 -3.52 2.52
CA PRO A 76 13.13 -2.53 3.33
C PRO A 76 14.54 -3.05 3.45
N ARG A 77 15.50 -2.37 2.82
CA ARG A 77 16.90 -2.49 3.17
C ARG A 77 16.93 -2.19 4.66
N MET A 78 16.86 -3.25 5.47
CA MET A 78 17.00 -3.19 6.90
C MET A 78 18.27 -2.36 7.06
N ALA A 79 18.13 -1.18 7.66
CA ALA A 79 19.29 -0.42 8.06
C ALA A 79 20.03 -1.39 8.97
N SER A 80 21.06 -2.03 8.39
CA SER A 80 21.99 -2.86 9.11
C SER A 80 22.39 -1.97 10.26
N ARG A 81 21.93 -2.36 11.47
CA ARG A 81 22.14 -1.62 12.71
C ARG A 81 23.54 -1.07 12.59
N SER A 82 23.65 0.25 12.42
CA SER A 82 24.91 0.89 12.08
C SER A 82 25.92 0.34 13.06
N VAL A 83 26.88 -0.45 12.55
CA VAL A 83 27.91 -1.08 13.36
C VAL A 83 28.49 0.07 14.16
N SER A 84 28.16 0.08 15.45
CA SER A 84 28.47 1.20 16.30
C SER A 84 29.98 1.32 16.27
N LYS A 85 30.48 2.39 15.66
CA LYS A 85 31.90 2.75 15.70
C LYS A 85 32.28 2.67 17.17
N THR A 86 33.11 1.69 17.51
CA THR A 86 33.67 1.48 18.84
C THR A 86 34.41 2.75 19.23
N THR A 87 33.76 3.61 19.98
CA THR A 87 34.39 4.67 20.77
C THR A 87 33.64 4.69 22.09
N ASP A 88 34.33 4.16 23.08
CA ASP A 88 34.14 4.27 24.52
C ASP A 88 32.70 4.49 25.04
N ARG A 89 32.15 3.43 25.63
CA ARG A 89 30.76 3.31 26.09
C ARG A 89 30.51 3.98 27.46
N ASN A 90 31.33 4.96 27.87
CA ASN A 90 31.34 5.49 29.23
C ASN A 90 30.71 6.90 29.39
N THR A 91 30.42 7.63 28.30
CA THR A 91 30.02 9.05 28.43
C THR A 91 28.51 9.29 28.36
N GLY A 92 27.72 8.31 27.92
CA GLY A 92 26.27 8.47 27.69
C GLY A 92 25.37 8.31 28.93
N PHE A 93 25.88 7.74 30.03
CA PHE A 93 25.06 7.40 31.21
C PHE A 93 25.15 8.42 32.35
N LYS A 94 26.06 9.41 32.28
CA LYS A 94 26.32 10.37 33.35
C LYS A 94 25.53 11.69 33.26
N LYS A 95 24.75 11.92 32.20
CA LYS A 95 24.06 13.21 31.98
C LYS A 95 22.61 13.25 32.48
N TRP A 96 22.23 12.30 33.33
CA TRP A 96 20.95 12.25 34.04
C TRP A 96 21.11 12.14 35.56
N GLU A 97 22.30 12.46 36.08
CA GLU A 97 22.52 12.55 37.53
C GLU A 97 22.83 14.01 37.91
N PHE A 98 21.85 14.56 38.65
CA PHE A 98 21.91 15.67 39.59
C PHE A 98 21.92 17.11 39.06
N ASP A 99 20.70 17.64 38.87
CA ASP A 99 20.34 19.04 39.11
C ASP A 99 20.18 19.23 40.63
N THR A 100 21.16 19.85 41.28
CA THR A 100 21.10 20.46 42.64
C THR A 100 22.21 21.49 42.74
#